data_AF-G0P8N9-F1
#
_entry.id   AF-G0P8N9-F1
#
_cell.length_a   1.000
_cell.length_b   1.000
_cell.length_c   1.000
_cell.angle_alpha   90.00
_cell.angle_beta   90.00
_cell.angle_gamma   90.00
#
_symmetry.space_group_name_H-M   'P 1'
#
loop_
_entity.id
_entity.type
_entity.pdbx_description
1 polymer ?
#
loop_
_entity_poly.entity_id
_entity_poly.type
_entity_poly.pdbx_seq_one_letter_code
_entity_poly.pdbx_strand_id
1 'polypeptide(L)'
;MSEAKEKQRLESGCGAVLQGMSGKKVCVELRGENYVIGEDSDYLLKVFDNLLGTLISCDSELNLKLTDVTVIRDAQKTEEPEYHVIGRHIRFVHFQNHVNAPAAIRRCINGVQAGKPKQNRRLDQKQFDTGRKFIDRGNY
;
A
#
# COMPACT_ATOMS: atom_id res chain seq x y z
N MET A 1 18.95 8.99 -14.39
CA MET A 1 18.71 7.68 -15.02
C MET A 1 17.67 7.86 -16.13
N SER A 2 17.70 7.11 -17.23
CA SER A 2 16.61 7.19 -18.22
C SER A 2 15.34 6.55 -17.67
N GLU A 3 14.17 7.06 -18.07
CA GLU A 3 12.87 6.57 -17.60
C GLU A 3 12.66 5.07 -17.91
N ALA A 4 13.11 4.61 -19.08
CA ALA A 4 13.05 3.19 -19.43
C ALA A 4 13.90 2.30 -18.50
N LYS A 5 15.10 2.76 -18.13
CA LYS A 5 15.99 2.03 -17.22
C LYS A 5 15.47 2.04 -15.78
N GLU A 6 14.85 3.14 -15.38
CA GLU A 6 14.17 3.29 -14.10
C GLU A 6 13.01 2.29 -13.98
N LYS A 7 12.11 2.29 -14.97
CA LYS A 7 10.99 1.35 -15.06
C LYS A 7 11.45 -0.11 -15.00
N GLN A 8 12.45 -0.47 -15.80
CA GLN A 8 12.99 -1.83 -15.81
C GLN A 8 13.55 -2.26 -14.44
N ARG A 9 14.28 -1.37 -13.75
CA ARG A 9 14.81 -1.66 -12.41
C ARG A 9 13.69 -1.78 -11.37
N LEU A 10 12.69 -0.90 -11.44
CA LEU A 10 11.55 -0.93 -10.52
C LEU A 10 10.76 -2.23 -10.67
N GLU A 11 10.45 -2.64 -11.89
CA GLU A 11 9.67 -3.85 -12.19
C GLU A 11 10.38 -5.16 -11.85
N SER A 12 11.72 -5.16 -11.85
CA SER A 12 12.53 -6.33 -11.49
C SER A 12 12.87 -6.45 -10.01
N GLY A 13 12.59 -5.41 -9.21
CA GLY A 13 12.89 -5.35 -7.78
C GLY A 13 11.67 -5.47 -6.88
N CYS A 14 11.91 -5.49 -5.56
CA CYS A 14 10.84 -5.46 -4.55
C CYS A 14 10.06 -4.12 -4.56
N GLY A 15 10.63 -3.06 -5.14
CA GLY A 15 9.96 -1.77 -5.36
C GLY A 15 8.67 -1.90 -6.18
N ALA A 16 8.56 -2.91 -7.05
CA ALA A 16 7.33 -3.18 -7.79
C ALA A 16 6.12 -3.43 -6.86
N VAL A 17 6.32 -4.04 -5.70
CA VAL A 17 5.24 -4.24 -4.72
C VAL A 17 4.81 -2.90 -4.14
N LEU A 18 5.77 -2.05 -3.74
CA LEU A 18 5.51 -0.73 -3.16
C LEU A 18 4.79 0.17 -4.16
N GLN A 19 5.33 0.31 -5.37
CA GLN A 19 4.69 1.09 -6.43
C GLN A 19 3.31 0.53 -6.81
N GLY A 20 3.16 -0.79 -6.86
CA GLY A 20 1.88 -1.46 -7.10
C GLY A 20 0.86 -1.28 -5.98
N MET A 21 1.27 -0.76 -4.83
CA MET A 21 0.46 -0.46 -3.66
C MET A 21 0.25 1.04 -3.43
N SER A 22 0.66 1.90 -4.38
CA SER A 22 0.34 3.33 -4.35
C SER A 22 -1.16 3.59 -4.10
N GLY A 23 -1.43 4.57 -3.24
CA GLY A 23 -2.74 4.92 -2.70
C GLY A 23 -3.14 4.13 -1.45
N LYS A 24 -2.22 3.39 -0.82
CA LYS A 24 -2.48 2.67 0.43
C LYS A 24 -1.73 3.30 1.61
N LYS A 25 -2.34 3.16 2.79
CA LYS A 25 -1.73 3.59 4.05
C LYS A 25 -0.59 2.65 4.43
N VAL A 26 0.54 3.25 4.79
CA VAL A 26 1.76 2.56 5.18
C VAL A 26 2.32 3.15 6.47
N CYS A 27 3.01 2.31 7.24
CA CYS A 27 3.96 2.72 8.26
C CYS A 27 5.37 2.43 7.73
N VAL A 28 6.26 3.42 7.71
CA VAL A 28 7.66 3.25 7.31
C VAL A 28 8.55 3.38 8.53
N GLU A 29 9.33 2.33 8.80
CA GLU A 29 10.36 2.30 9.85
C GLU A 29 11.72 2.62 9.22
N LEU A 30 12.45 3.58 9.79
CA LEU A 30 13.76 4.00 9.29
C LEU A 30 14.94 3.27 9.97
N ARG A 31 16.11 3.27 9.31
CA ARG A 31 17.39 2.74 9.81
C ARG A 31 18.07 3.80 10.66
N GLY A 32 18.16 3.55 11.96
CA GLY A 32 18.84 4.36 12.96
C GLY A 32 18.47 3.79 14.33
N GLU A 33 19.47 3.48 15.16
CA GLU A 33 19.28 2.79 16.43
C GLU A 33 18.55 3.67 17.44
N ASN A 34 17.33 3.29 17.83
CA ASN A 34 16.78 3.43 19.18
C ASN A 34 15.59 2.45 19.31
N TYR A 35 15.84 1.29 19.93
CA TYR A 35 14.82 0.31 20.33
C TYR A 35 14.73 0.27 21.85
N VAL A 36 13.52 0.28 22.41
CA VAL A 36 13.17 -0.57 23.57
C VAL A 36 11.71 -1.01 23.43
N ILE A 37 11.50 -2.32 23.43
CA ILE A 37 10.20 -2.99 23.62
C ILE A 37 9.95 -3.07 25.13
N GLY A 38 8.74 -2.72 25.56
CA GLY A 38 8.22 -3.00 26.91
C GLY A 38 6.76 -3.39 26.80
N GLU A 39 6.43 -4.55 27.36
CA GLU A 39 5.15 -5.24 27.26
C GLU A 39 4.00 -4.52 27.99
N ASP A 40 2.80 -4.77 27.44
CA ASP A 40 1.45 -4.55 27.97
C ASP A 40 0.86 -3.12 28.14
N SER A 41 -0.30 -3.00 27.51
CA SER A 41 -1.48 -2.17 27.83
C SER A 41 -1.34 -0.64 27.78
N ASP A 42 -2.10 -0.08 26.82
CA ASP A 42 -2.70 1.26 26.78
C ASP A 42 -1.84 2.48 27.14
N TYR A 43 -1.75 3.40 26.16
CA TYR A 43 -1.20 4.75 26.34
C TYR A 43 0.31 4.86 26.63
N LEU A 44 1.19 4.24 25.84
CA LEU A 44 2.60 4.66 25.81
C LEU A 44 3.29 4.35 24.47
N LEU A 45 2.91 5.13 23.46
CA LEU A 45 3.61 5.27 22.19
C LEU A 45 4.96 5.99 22.45
N LYS A 46 6.06 5.26 22.65
CA LYS A 46 7.39 5.88 22.81
C LYS A 46 8.38 5.43 21.74
N VAL A 47 8.71 6.43 20.91
CA VAL A 47 9.87 6.58 20.01
C VAL A 47 10.08 5.44 19.01
N PHE A 48 9.28 5.47 17.96
CA PHE A 48 9.74 4.99 16.67
C PHE A 48 9.82 6.20 15.76
N ASP A 49 10.88 6.29 14.94
CA ASP A 49 10.87 7.12 13.73
C ASP A 49 9.94 6.48 12.69
N ASN A 50 8.65 6.37 13.05
CA ASN A 50 7.60 5.78 12.24
C ASN A 50 6.91 6.90 11.46
N LEU A 51 6.82 6.71 10.16
CA LEU A 51 6.06 7.58 9.27
C LEU A 51 4.74 6.87 8.93
N LEU A 52 3.62 7.41 9.39
CA LEU A 52 2.29 6.93 9.01
C LEU A 52 1.75 7.84 7.91
N GLY A 53 1.44 7.30 6.73
CA GLY A 53 0.93 8.13 5.64
C GLY A 53 0.40 7.31 4.47
N THR A 54 -0.07 8.00 3.43
CA THR A 54 -0.51 7.38 2.18
C THR A 54 0.65 7.33 1.19
N LEU A 55 1.01 6.13 0.72
CA LEU A 55 2.06 5.96 -0.28
C LEU A 55 1.60 6.51 -1.64
N ILE A 56 2.29 7.51 -2.18
CA ILE A 56 2.00 8.08 -3.50
C ILE A 56 2.82 7.36 -4.58
N SER A 57 4.12 7.25 -4.38
CA SER A 57 5.02 6.61 -5.35
C SER A 57 6.26 6.04 -4.68
N CYS A 58 6.84 5.04 -5.33
CA CYS A 58 8.13 4.43 -5.02
C CYS A 58 8.97 4.36 -6.30
N ASP A 59 10.22 4.80 -6.25
CA ASP A 59 11.18 4.62 -7.34
C ASP A 59 12.01 3.34 -7.19
N SER A 60 12.89 3.06 -8.14
CA SER A 60 13.73 1.86 -8.19
C SER A 60 14.86 1.86 -7.16
N GLU A 61 15.08 2.98 -6.49
CA GLU A 61 16.00 3.12 -5.35
C GLU A 61 15.26 3.04 -4.01
N LEU A 62 13.96 2.70 -4.04
CA LEU A 62 13.06 2.61 -2.88
C LEU A 62 12.82 3.95 -2.19
N ASN A 63 13.04 5.08 -2.87
CA ASN A 63 12.63 6.37 -2.35
C ASN A 63 11.10 6.47 -2.41
N LEU A 64 10.49 6.86 -1.29
CA LEU A 64 9.03 6.93 -1.15
C LEU A 64 8.56 8.37 -1.08
N LYS A 65 7.52 8.69 -1.84
CA LYS A 65 6.72 9.90 -1.64
C LYS A 65 5.45 9.53 -0.90
N LEU A 66 5.19 10.21 0.22
CA LEU A 66 4.04 10.00 1.09
C LEU A 66 3.25 11.30 1.23
N THR A 67 1.93 11.19 1.45
CA THR A 67 1.06 12.31 1.83
C THR A 67 0.32 12.03 3.12
N ASP A 68 -0.19 13.09 3.76
CA ASP A 68 -0.92 13.03 5.03
C ASP A 68 -0.13 12.28 6.10
N VAL A 69 1.11 12.73 6.32
CA VAL A 69 2.12 11.99 7.06
C VAL A 69 2.16 12.45 8.50
N THR A 70 2.02 11.51 9.44
CA THR A 70 2.43 11.72 10.82
C THR A 70 3.85 11.22 10.99
N VAL A 71 4.77 12.12 11.30
CA VAL A 71 6.14 11.81 11.69
C VAL A 71 6.21 11.72 13.19
N ILE A 72 6.75 10.63 13.71
CA ILE A 72 7.04 10.45 15.13
C ILE A 72 8.55 10.51 15.29
N ARG A 73 9.08 11.35 16.19
CA ARG A 73 10.52 11.41 16.55
C ARG A 73 10.64 11.80 18.00
N ASP A 74 11.46 11.10 18.78
CA ASP A 74 11.68 11.41 20.22
C ASP A 74 10.37 11.63 21.01
N ALA A 75 9.35 10.82 20.70
CA ALA A 75 7.98 10.89 21.25
C ALA A 75 7.20 12.17 20.90
N GLN A 76 7.75 13.04 20.06
CA GLN A 76 7.04 14.15 19.42
C GLN A 76 6.37 13.68 18.14
N LYS A 77 5.21 14.28 17.85
CA LYS A 77 4.45 14.03 16.63
C LYS A 77 4.37 15.33 15.83
N THR A 78 4.69 15.25 14.55
CA THR A 78 4.44 16.33 13.59
C THR A 78 3.62 15.80 12.42
N GLU A 79 2.75 16.65 11.90
CA GLU A 79 1.96 16.36 10.71
C GLU A 79 2.57 17.10 9.52
N GLU A 80 2.83 16.35 8.45
CA GLU A 80 3.44 16.85 7.23
C GLU A 80 2.51 16.51 6.06
N PRO A 81 2.11 17.49 5.22
CA PRO A 81 1.22 17.24 4.09
C PRO A 81 1.88 16.35 3.04
N GLU A 82 3.20 16.50 2.85
CA GLU A 82 4.03 15.70 1.98
C GLU A 82 5.34 15.33 2.68
N TYR A 83 5.82 14.11 2.47
CA TYR A 83 7.09 13.66 3.04
C TYR A 83 7.84 12.77 2.06
N HIS A 84 9.15 12.98 1.94
CA HIS A 84 10.03 12.20 1.06
C HIS A 84 11.00 11.35 1.88
N VAL A 85 10.91 10.03 1.71
CA VAL A 85 11.76 9.06 2.41
C VAL A 85 12.82 8.55 1.46
N ILE A 86 14.08 8.59 1.87
CA ILE A 86 15.19 8.06 1.08
C ILE A 86 15.30 6.55 1.33
N GLY A 87 15.28 5.75 0.27
CA GLY A 87 15.17 4.29 0.34
C GLY A 87 16.29 3.62 1.13
N ARG A 88 17.51 4.16 1.06
CA ARG A 88 18.67 3.63 1.83
C ARG A 88 18.47 3.69 3.35
N HIS A 89 17.58 4.57 3.83
CA HIS A 89 17.27 4.74 5.24
C HIS A 89 16.03 3.95 5.65
N ILE A 90 15.41 3.15 4.78
CA ILE A 90 14.23 2.36 5.14
C ILE A 90 14.66 1.01 5.70
N ARG A 91 14.11 0.62 6.85
CA ARG A 91 14.24 -0.72 7.43
C ARG A 91 13.05 -1.59 7.04
N PHE A 92 11.83 -1.13 7.32
CA PHE A 92 10.59 -1.84 6.98
C PHE A 92 9.52 -0.90 6.44
N VAL A 93 8.63 -1.47 5.61
CA VAL A 93 7.37 -0.82 5.20
C VAL A 93 6.24 -1.76 5.56
N HIS A 94 5.38 -1.33 6.47
CA HIS A 94 4.20 -2.07 6.90
C HIS A 94 2.97 -1.50 6.20
N PHE A 95 2.16 -2.38 5.61
CA PHE A 95 0.86 -1.98 5.07
C PHE A 95 -0.21 -2.19 6.14
N GLN A 96 -1.15 -1.24 6.24
CA GLN A 96 -2.27 -1.36 7.18
C GLN A 96 -3.12 -2.63 6.93
N ASN A 97 -3.23 -3.03 5.67
CA ASN A 97 -3.99 -4.20 5.24
C ASN A 97 -3.09 -5.23 4.56
N HIS A 98 -3.53 -6.48 4.54
CA HIS A 98 -2.84 -7.57 3.88
C HIS A 98 -2.49 -7.25 2.41
N VAL A 99 -1.25 -7.55 2.01
CA VAL A 99 -0.76 -7.32 0.66
C VAL A 99 -0.82 -8.59 -0.17
N ASN A 100 -1.50 -8.52 -1.31
CA ASN A 100 -1.36 -9.54 -2.36
C ASN A 100 -0.21 -9.11 -3.29
N ALA A 101 1.01 -9.59 -2.99
CA ALA A 101 2.22 -9.18 -3.71
C ALA A 101 2.15 -9.46 -5.22
N PRO A 102 1.70 -10.63 -5.71
CA PRO A 102 1.55 -10.87 -7.15
C PRO A 102 0.61 -9.86 -7.84
N ALA A 103 -0.49 -9.48 -7.18
CA ALA A 103 -1.41 -8.48 -7.72
C ALA A 103 -0.80 -7.07 -7.72
N ALA A 104 0.00 -6.72 -6.70
CA ALA A 104 0.73 -5.47 -6.64
C ALA A 104 1.78 -5.36 -7.76
N ILE A 105 2.58 -6.40 -7.97
CA ILE A 105 3.60 -6.43 -9.04
C ILE A 105 2.93 -6.23 -10.42
N ARG A 106 1.83 -6.95 -10.70
CA ARG A 106 1.06 -6.75 -11.95
C ARG A 106 0.54 -5.33 -12.10
N ARG A 107 0.08 -4.72 -11.00
CA ARG A 107 -0.37 -3.33 -11.00
C ARG A 107 0.76 -2.37 -11.36
N CYS A 108 1.95 -2.56 -10.81
CA CYS A 108 3.15 -1.78 -11.15
C CYS A 108 3.48 -1.87 -12.64
N ILE A 109 3.61 -3.09 -13.17
CA ILE A 109 3.96 -3.33 -14.59
C ILE A 109 2.94 -2.66 -15.53
N ASN A 110 1.65 -2.74 -15.18
CA ASN A 110 0.57 -2.17 -15.97
C ASN A 110 0.37 -0.66 -15.74
N GLY A 111 1.11 -0.01 -14.84
CA GLY A 111 0.91 1.41 -14.49
C GLY A 111 -0.42 1.71 -13.79
N VAL A 112 -0.99 0.73 -13.09
CA VAL A 112 -2.28 0.84 -12.39
C VAL A 112 -2.07 0.99 -10.88
N GLN A 113 -2.80 1.90 -10.24
CA GLN A 113 -2.72 2.11 -8.79
C GLN A 113 -3.72 1.24 -8.00
N ALA A 114 -3.37 0.88 -6.77
CA ALA A 114 -4.27 0.11 -5.88
C ALA A 114 -5.41 0.93 -5.29
N GLY A 115 -5.28 2.26 -5.25
CA GLY A 115 -6.27 3.20 -4.73
C GLY A 115 -7.40 3.54 -5.70
N LYS A 116 -7.27 3.27 -7.01
CA LYS A 116 -8.34 3.58 -7.97
C LYS A 116 -9.51 2.61 -7.76
N PRO A 117 -10.72 3.10 -7.43
CA PRO A 117 -11.89 2.23 -7.29
C PRO A 117 -12.13 1.51 -8.63
N LYS A 118 -12.29 0.18 -8.57
CA LYS A 118 -12.76 -0.57 -9.73
C LYS A 118 -14.14 -0.02 -10.10
N GLN A 119 -14.26 0.51 -11.31
CA GLN A 119 -15.56 0.81 -11.89
C GLN A 119 -16.46 -0.44 -11.76
N ASN A 120 -17.65 -0.25 -11.19
CA ASN A 120 -18.56 -1.28 -10.72
C ASN A 120 -18.70 -2.49 -11.66
N ARG A 121 -17.96 -3.57 -11.38
CA ARG A 121 -18.13 -4.87 -12.07
C ARG A 121 -19.43 -5.60 -11.68
N ARG A 122 -20.28 -4.96 -10.87
CA ARG A 122 -21.55 -5.50 -10.34
C ARG A 122 -22.79 -5.07 -11.13
N LEU A 123 -22.66 -4.23 -12.15
CA LEU A 123 -23.81 -3.85 -12.97
C LEU A 123 -24.25 -4.97 -13.95
N ASP A 124 -23.32 -5.82 -14.38
CA ASP A 124 -23.63 -6.92 -15.32
C ASP A 124 -24.19 -8.17 -14.63
N GLN A 125 -23.94 -8.35 -13.33
CA GLN A 125 -24.42 -9.52 -12.59
C GLN A 125 -25.94 -9.47 -12.31
N LYS A 126 -26.57 -8.30 -12.41
CA LYS A 126 -28.04 -8.14 -12.24
C LYS A 126 -28.85 -8.58 -13.45
N GLN A 127 -28.22 -8.89 -14.59
CA GLN A 127 -28.96 -9.31 -15.80
C GLN A 127 -29.32 -10.80 -15.84
N PHE A 128 -28.81 -11.63 -14.91
CA PHE A 128 -29.11 -13.07 -14.88
C PHE A 128 -30.05 -13.50 -13.73
N ASP A 129 -30.42 -12.57 -12.84
CA ASP A 129 -31.30 -12.83 -11.68
C ASP A 129 -32.76 -12.40 -11.92
N THR A 130 -33.19 -12.16 -13.16
CA THR A 130 -34.61 -12.07 -13.49
C THR A 130 -35.19 -13.47 -13.63
N GLY A 131 -35.63 -14.01 -12.49
CA GLY A 131 -36.22 -15.33 -12.35
C GLY A 131 -37.25 -15.68 -13.42
N ARG A 132 -36.91 -16.66 -14.25
CA ARG A 132 -37.86 -17.64 -14.79
C ARG A 132 -37.50 -18.99 -14.19
N LYS A 133 -38.20 -19.37 -13.14
CA LYS A 133 -38.23 -20.77 -12.69
C LYS A 133 -38.89 -21.58 -13.81
N PHE A 134 -38.11 -22.40 -14.51
CA PHE A 134 -38.67 -23.51 -15.27
C PHE A 134 -39.28 -24.47 -14.25
N ILE A 135 -40.60 -24.46 -14.14
CA ILE A 135 -41.33 -25.51 -13.42
C ILE A 135 -41.42 -26.68 -14.40
N ASP A 136 -40.58 -27.68 -14.19
CA ASP A 136 -40.74 -29.00 -14.77
C ASP A 136 -41.87 -29.70 -13.98
N ARG A 137 -43.05 -29.84 -14.57
CA ARG A 137 -44.13 -30.68 -14.03
C ARG A 137 -44.13 -32.00 -14.80
N GLY A 138 -43.43 -32.99 -14.27
CA GLY A 138 -43.65 -34.39 -14.59
C GLY A 138 -44.88 -34.94 -13.84
N ASN A 139 -45.75 -35.58 -14.62
CA ASN A 139 -46.67 -36.71 -14.35
C ASN A 139 -47.63 -36.67 -13.15
N TYR A 140 -48.93 -36.57 -13.45
CA TYR A 140 -49.92 -37.68 -13.38
C TYR A 140 -51.00 -37.46 -14.43
#